data_AF-A0A384IC12-F1
#
_entry.id   AF-A0A384IC12-F1
#
_cell.length_a   1.000
_cell.length_b   1.000
_cell.length_c   1.000
_cell.angle_alpha   90.00
_cell.angle_beta   90.00
_cell.angle_gamma   90.00
#
_symmetry.space_group_name_H-M   'P 1'
#
loop_
_entity.id
_entity.type
_entity.pdbx_description
1 polymer ?
#
loop_
_entity_poly.entity_id
_entity_poly.type
_entity_poly.pdbx_seq_one_letter_code
_entity_poly.pdbx_strand_id
1 'polypeptide(L)'
;MRDTDSGVPVVDEAKADPAKVKQAEKDCADRLVVPDADASELAHAQELTDCMRRNGVDDFPDPDPKTGEVDVEDLDLKSSPKAMAALKKCGGEDRSKTNGTVGG
;
A
#
# COMPACT_ATOMS: atom_id res chain seq x y z
N MET A 1 -16.06 2.24 -21.05
CA MET A 1 -14.65 2.37 -21.35
C MET A 1 -14.49 3.69 -22.09
N ARG A 2 -13.58 4.53 -21.63
CA ARG A 2 -13.15 5.72 -22.36
C ARG A 2 -11.86 5.39 -23.09
N ASP A 3 -11.84 5.72 -24.37
CA ASP A 3 -10.62 5.75 -25.14
C ASP A 3 -9.77 6.90 -24.63
N THR A 4 -8.58 6.58 -24.11
CA THR A 4 -7.56 7.58 -23.80
C THR A 4 -6.61 7.69 -24.99
N ASP A 5 -6.01 8.86 -25.22
CA ASP A 5 -4.99 9.09 -26.25
C ASP A 5 -3.80 8.10 -26.15
N SER A 6 -3.62 7.47 -24.99
CA SER A 6 -2.61 6.43 -24.74
C SER A 6 -2.98 5.03 -25.26
N GLY A 7 -4.15 4.85 -25.87
CA GLY A 7 -4.63 3.56 -26.39
C GLY A 7 -4.98 2.53 -25.32
N VAL A 8 -4.86 2.89 -24.03
CA VAL A 8 -5.27 2.05 -22.91
C VAL A 8 -6.74 2.35 -22.62
N PRO A 9 -7.64 1.37 -22.77
CA PRO A 9 -9.04 1.55 -22.41
C PRO A 9 -9.14 1.72 -20.89
N VAL A 10 -9.59 2.88 -20.44
CA VAL A 10 -9.83 3.12 -19.00
C VAL A 10 -11.30 2.89 -18.68
N VAL A 11 -11.56 2.37 -17.49
CA VAL A 11 -12.92 2.26 -16.96
C VAL A 11 -13.48 3.65 -16.68
N ASP A 12 -14.71 3.89 -17.11
CA ASP A 12 -15.42 5.12 -16.79
C ASP A 12 -15.92 5.04 -15.36
N GLU A 13 -15.19 5.62 -14.40
CA GLU A 13 -15.52 5.48 -12.97
C GLU A 13 -16.97 5.89 -12.65
N ALA A 14 -17.47 6.96 -13.27
CA ALA A 14 -18.87 7.43 -13.11
C ALA A 14 -19.93 6.50 -13.75
N LYS A 15 -19.52 5.52 -14.56
CA LYS A 15 -20.40 4.51 -15.18
C LYS A 15 -20.07 3.08 -14.71
N ALA A 16 -18.97 2.91 -13.99
CA ALA A 16 -18.53 1.64 -13.48
C ALA A 16 -19.36 1.24 -12.26
N ASP A 17 -19.66 -0.04 -12.17
CA ASP A 17 -20.26 -0.62 -10.97
C ASP A 17 -19.12 -1.08 -10.05
N PRO A 18 -18.92 -0.44 -8.88
CA PRO A 18 -17.82 -0.77 -7.98
C PRO A 18 -17.88 -2.22 -7.49
N ALA A 19 -19.08 -2.82 -7.40
CA ALA A 19 -19.20 -4.22 -7.04
C ALA A 19 -18.68 -5.14 -8.16
N LYS A 20 -18.89 -4.78 -9.44
CA LYS A 20 -18.37 -5.55 -10.59
C LYS A 20 -16.87 -5.41 -10.76
N VAL A 21 -16.31 -4.24 -10.46
CA VAL A 21 -14.85 -4.03 -10.43
C VAL A 21 -14.24 -4.91 -9.34
N LYS A 22 -14.77 -4.85 -8.10
CA LYS A 22 -14.30 -5.68 -6.99
C LYS A 22 -14.43 -7.18 -7.27
N GLN A 23 -15.48 -7.59 -7.98
CA GLN A 23 -15.64 -8.98 -8.40
C GLN A 23 -14.59 -9.38 -9.44
N ALA A 24 -14.34 -8.54 -10.45
CA ALA A 24 -13.33 -8.81 -11.46
C ALA A 24 -11.91 -8.87 -10.88
N GLU A 25 -11.60 -8.03 -9.88
CA GLU A 25 -10.34 -8.08 -9.13
C GLU A 25 -10.18 -9.43 -8.41
N LYS A 26 -11.23 -9.91 -7.72
CA LYS A 26 -11.23 -11.22 -7.07
C LYS A 26 -11.08 -12.37 -8.06
N ASP A 27 -11.79 -12.33 -9.18
CA ASP A 27 -11.75 -13.37 -10.22
C ASP A 27 -10.36 -13.46 -10.89
N CYS A 28 -9.59 -12.37 -10.85
CA CYS A 28 -8.24 -12.27 -11.39
C CYS A 28 -7.13 -12.37 -10.34
N ALA A 29 -7.45 -12.41 -9.04
CA ALA A 29 -6.48 -12.35 -7.95
C ALA A 29 -5.42 -13.46 -8.03
N ASP A 30 -5.84 -14.67 -8.41
CA ASP A 30 -4.94 -15.83 -8.56
C ASP A 30 -3.90 -15.68 -9.70
N ARG A 31 -4.06 -14.66 -10.57
CA ARG A 31 -3.12 -14.33 -11.66
C ARG A 31 -2.23 -13.15 -11.33
N LEU A 32 -2.45 -12.49 -10.20
CA LEU A 32 -1.60 -11.42 -9.73
C LEU A 32 -0.40 -12.05 -9.02
N VAL A 33 0.76 -12.02 -9.68
CA VAL A 33 2.03 -12.35 -9.02
C VAL A 33 2.48 -11.09 -8.29
N VAL A 34 2.26 -11.05 -6.98
CA VAL A 34 2.91 -10.07 -6.11
C VAL A 34 4.31 -10.64 -5.83
N PRO A 35 5.39 -9.95 -6.22
CA PRO A 35 6.73 -10.42 -5.86
C PRO A 35 6.87 -10.44 -4.33
N ASP A 36 7.57 -11.46 -3.81
CA ASP A 36 7.96 -11.47 -2.40
C ASP A 36 8.85 -10.23 -2.13
N ALA A 37 8.63 -9.59 -0.98
CA ALA A 37 9.49 -8.53 -0.49
C ALA A 37 10.90 -9.05 -0.27
N ASP A 38 11.90 -8.23 -0.62
CA ASP A 38 13.25 -8.53 -0.21
C ASP A 38 13.46 -8.24 1.29
N ALA A 39 14.57 -8.72 1.84
CA ALA A 39 14.86 -8.57 3.27
C ALA A 39 14.98 -7.09 3.71
N SER A 40 15.36 -6.19 2.81
CA SER A 40 15.46 -4.75 3.09
C SER A 40 14.08 -4.13 3.16
N GLU A 41 13.16 -4.53 2.27
CA GLU A 41 11.78 -4.07 2.27
C GLU A 41 11.03 -4.54 3.52
N LEU A 42 11.19 -5.82 3.90
CA LEU A 42 10.61 -6.35 5.13
C LEU A 42 11.15 -5.64 6.38
N ALA A 43 12.46 -5.42 6.45
CA ALA A 43 13.09 -4.70 7.56
C ALA A 43 12.56 -3.26 7.66
N HIS A 44 12.42 -2.55 6.54
CA HIS A 44 11.86 -1.21 6.52
C HIS A 44 10.39 -1.22 7.00
N ALA A 45 9.59 -2.20 6.58
CA ALA A 45 8.21 -2.30 7.01
C ALA A 45 8.10 -2.54 8.53
N GLN A 46 9.00 -3.36 9.09
CA GLN A 46 9.10 -3.56 10.54
C GLN A 46 9.51 -2.28 11.28
N GLU A 47 10.48 -1.53 10.76
CA GLU A 47 10.90 -0.25 11.34
C GLU A 47 9.75 0.78 11.35
N LEU A 48 8.98 0.83 10.27
CA LEU A 48 7.78 1.68 10.19
C LEU A 48 6.76 1.26 11.25
N THR A 49 6.46 -0.04 11.36
CA THR A 49 5.52 -0.57 12.34
C THR A 49 5.96 -0.23 13.77
N ASP A 50 7.22 -0.43 14.11
CA ASP A 50 7.76 -0.08 15.42
C ASP A 50 7.70 1.43 15.70
N CYS A 51 8.00 2.26 14.70
CA CYS A 51 7.90 3.71 14.83
C CYS A 51 6.45 4.15 15.09
N MET A 52 5.49 3.59 14.35
CA MET A 52 4.07 3.89 14.49
C MET A 52 3.56 3.53 15.90
N ARG A 53 3.89 2.34 16.40
CA ARG A 53 3.57 1.91 17.77
C ARG A 53 4.13 2.86 18.82
N ARG A 54 5.42 3.19 18.72
CA ARG A 54 6.09 4.13 19.65
C ARG A 54 5.48 5.53 19.63
N ASN A 55 4.82 5.92 18.54
CA ASN A 55 4.17 7.23 18.38
C ASN A 55 2.67 7.20 18.67
N GLY A 56 2.17 6.15 19.33
CA GLY A 56 0.79 6.08 19.87
C GLY A 56 -0.22 5.45 18.92
N VAL A 57 0.25 4.62 17.98
CA VAL A 57 -0.57 3.71 17.17
C VAL A 57 -0.23 2.27 17.59
N ASP A 58 -0.52 1.93 18.85
CA ASP A 58 -0.07 0.68 19.48
C ASP A 58 -0.58 -0.58 18.75
N ASP A 59 -1.77 -0.49 18.15
CA ASP A 59 -2.41 -1.58 17.40
C ASP A 59 -1.97 -1.65 15.92
N PHE A 60 -0.91 -0.93 15.52
CA PHE A 60 -0.39 -1.02 14.15
C PHE A 60 0.17 -2.42 13.87
N PRO A 61 -0.29 -3.15 12.85
CA PRO A 61 0.07 -4.55 12.63
C PRO A 61 1.50 -4.70 12.08
N ASP A 62 2.03 -5.91 12.22
CA ASP A 62 3.29 -6.31 11.61
C ASP A 62 3.10 -6.54 10.11
N PRO A 63 4.16 -6.32 9.30
CA PRO A 63 4.12 -6.66 7.89
C PRO A 63 4.11 -8.17 7.67
N ASP A 64 3.49 -8.60 6.57
CA ASP A 64 3.57 -9.97 6.11
C ASP A 64 5.04 -10.34 5.82
N PRO A 65 5.53 -11.48 6.33
CA PRO A 65 6.93 -11.86 6.20
C PRO A 65 7.35 -12.26 4.77
N LYS A 66 6.38 -12.46 3.86
CA LYS A 66 6.63 -12.75 2.45
C LYS A 66 6.46 -11.51 1.59
N THR A 67 5.39 -10.74 1.76
CA THR A 67 5.08 -9.60 0.87
C THR A 67 5.53 -8.26 1.43
N GLY A 68 5.90 -8.17 2.71
CA GLY A 68 6.24 -6.91 3.37
C GLY A 68 5.05 -5.97 3.55
N GLU A 69 3.84 -6.37 3.16
CA GLU A 69 2.63 -5.55 3.24
C GLU A 69 2.09 -5.49 4.67
N VAL A 70 1.62 -4.31 5.05
CA VAL A 70 0.95 -4.09 6.33
C VAL A 70 -0.55 -3.97 6.06
N ASP A 71 -1.33 -4.89 6.63
CA ASP A 71 -2.79 -4.86 6.52
C ASP A 71 -3.36 -3.80 7.47
N VAL A 72 -3.86 -2.71 6.91
CA VAL A 72 -4.43 -1.58 7.68
C VAL A 72 -5.93 -1.41 7.42
N GLU A 73 -6.61 -2.40 6.81
CA GLU A 73 -8.04 -2.28 6.47
C GLU A 73 -8.91 -2.02 7.69
N ASP A 74 -8.58 -2.63 8.83
CA ASP A 74 -9.32 -2.47 10.09
C ASP A 74 -8.89 -1.23 10.91
N LEU A 75 -7.87 -0.49 10.46
CA LEU A 75 -7.37 0.69 11.17
C LEU A 75 -7.90 1.99 10.57
N ASP A 76 -8.54 2.82 11.41
CA ASP A 76 -8.98 4.16 11.02
C ASP A 76 -7.81 5.18 11.05
N LEU A 77 -6.79 4.92 10.24
CA LEU A 77 -5.60 5.78 10.13
C LEU A 77 -5.95 7.17 9.59
N LYS A 78 -7.01 7.27 8.79
CA LYS A 78 -7.43 8.50 8.12
C LYS A 78 -8.12 9.47 9.07
N SER A 79 -8.93 8.95 10.01
CA SER A 79 -9.64 9.81 10.96
C SER A 79 -8.90 9.98 12.28
N SER A 80 -7.85 9.19 12.54
CA SER A 80 -7.03 9.28 13.74
C SER A 80 -5.95 10.37 13.61
N PRO A 81 -6.02 11.48 14.38
CA PRO A 81 -4.98 12.51 14.36
C PRO A 81 -3.63 11.98 14.86
N LYS A 82 -3.66 10.98 15.76
CA LYS A 82 -2.46 10.30 16.25
C LYS A 82 -1.79 9.50 15.14
N ALA A 83 -2.57 8.76 14.36
CA ALA A 83 -2.05 7.99 13.23
C ALA A 83 -1.45 8.91 12.17
N MET A 84 -2.13 10.01 11.81
CA MET A 84 -1.60 11.00 10.89
C MET A 84 -0.30 11.65 11.40
N ALA A 85 -0.23 11.99 12.69
CA ALA A 85 0.97 12.55 13.29
C ALA A 85 2.12 11.55 13.33
N ALA A 86 1.84 10.28 13.63
CA ALA A 86 2.80 9.19 13.61
C ALA A 86 3.30 8.94 12.19
N LEU A 87 2.42 8.82 11.19
CA LEU A 87 2.77 8.68 9.78
C LEU A 87 3.63 9.84 9.28
N LYS A 88 3.36 11.07 9.71
CA LYS A 88 4.20 12.22 9.37
C LYS A 88 5.60 12.15 9.99
N LYS A 89 5.75 11.52 11.16
CA LYS A 89 7.05 11.35 11.83
C LYS A 89 7.82 10.13 11.32
N CYS A 90 7.10 9.06 10.99
CA CYS A 90 7.64 7.76 10.62
C CYS A 90 7.71 7.56 9.10
N GLY A 91 7.03 8.41 8.33
CA GLY A 91 6.91 8.32 6.88
C GLY A 91 8.16 8.77 6.16
N GLY A 92 9.14 7.86 6.09
CA GLY A 92 10.10 7.73 4.98
C GLY A 92 10.71 9.01 4.41
N GLU A 93 11.11 9.98 5.24
CA GLU A 93 11.93 11.11 4.79
C GLU A 93 13.33 10.67 4.30
N ASP A 94 13.69 9.39 4.49
CA ASP A 94 14.93 8.78 4.00
C ASP A 94 14.81 7.98 2.68
N ARG A 95 13.67 8.01 1.98
CA ARG A 95 13.55 7.33 0.66
C ARG A 95 13.92 8.19 -0.54
N SER A 96 14.10 9.50 -0.39
CA SER A 96 14.51 10.33 -1.54
C SER A 96 16.00 10.23 -1.87
N LYS A 97 16.82 9.53 -1.06
CA LYS A 97 18.29 9.57 -1.23
C LYS A 97 18.97 8.24 -1.55
N THR A 98 18.29 7.10 -1.52
CA THR A 98 18.91 5.81 -1.87
C THR A 98 17.92 4.87 -2.54
N ASN A 99 18.28 4.41 -3.75
CA ASN A 99 17.56 3.54 -4.72
C ASN A 99 16.48 4.26 -5.56
N GLY A 100 16.71 4.69 -6.81
CA GLY A 100 17.66 4.17 -7.79
C GLY A 100 17.06 2.96 -8.52
N THR A 101 16.64 3.18 -9.78
CA THR A 101 16.28 2.17 -10.78
C THR A 101 14.90 1.51 -10.64
N VAL A 102 13.86 2.18 -11.15
CA VAL A 102 12.77 1.48 -11.85
C VAL A 102 13.27 1.24 -13.28
N GLY A 103 13.68 0.01 -13.58
CA GLY A 103 13.86 -0.50 -14.95
C GLY A 103 12.70 -1.47 -15.27
N GLY A 104 12.21 -1.59 -16.49
CA GLY A 104 12.54 -0.94 -17.76
C GLY A 104 11.39 -1.15 -18.75
#